data_AF-A0A948T192-F1
#
_entry.id   AF-A0A948T192-F1
#
_cell.length_a   1.000
_cell.length_b   1.000
_cell.length_c   1.000
_cell.angle_alpha   90.00
_cell.angle_beta   90.00
_cell.angle_gamma   90.00
#
_symmetry.space_group_name_H-M   'P 1'
#
loop_
_entity.id
_entity.type
_entity.pdbx_description
1 polymer ?
#
loop_
_entity_poly.entity_id
_entity_poly.type
_entity_poly.pdbx_seq_one_letter_code
_entity_poly.pdbx_strand_id
1 'polypeptide(L)'
;MVQRAGSEKKNRNIRGQFFYGALLLFMIYTAGGLAVSSLTRQYLPALEDAARQSGLILSGIRFEKARLVFPLGLRWEGISADLSDRKHKGRTLALTLGRLDAEVWALFQGVIKIRGESMSLSLVPAESSGSAPQLKTIKSIQGDFSWRLRTGALTEDGIWASFKREAAGVSDLVRKGAGHLDLDYRGMGYFTVREIRCFAGLSTVREGSQVRLVMEPDSVKRIALQLDEELTDAEVQLISKNPVRAARLFEIKDAVKREIESVSRGERNVPEDAYKHVLWSYLLTREFGEDFAKEVTDSHEQGARTNTQADHLMDYQNNLIGRRYAVQKVPREEVLERMMRDSGVIREAAKSKIPKK
;
A
#
# COMPACT_ATOMS: atom_id res chain seq x y z
N MET A 1 -21.47 58.41 -48.36
CA MET A 1 -21.50 58.47 -46.88
C MET A 1 -22.70 57.68 -46.30
N VAL A 2 -23.07 56.50 -46.85
CA VAL A 2 -24.31 55.76 -46.45
C VAL A 2 -24.09 54.23 -46.43
N GLN A 3 -22.97 53.74 -45.88
CA GLN A 3 -22.71 52.28 -45.80
C GLN A 3 -22.16 51.77 -44.45
N ARG A 4 -22.28 52.53 -43.36
CA ARG A 4 -21.82 52.08 -42.02
C ARG A 4 -22.92 51.69 -41.02
N ALA A 5 -24.20 51.93 -41.29
CA ALA A 5 -25.28 51.74 -40.29
C ALA A 5 -25.87 50.31 -40.21
N GLY A 6 -25.57 49.40 -41.15
CA GLY A 6 -26.13 48.04 -41.19
C GLY A 6 -25.37 46.99 -40.36
N SER A 7 -24.12 47.27 -39.99
CA SER A 7 -23.23 46.33 -39.29
C SER A 7 -23.53 46.23 -37.78
N GLU A 8 -23.96 47.33 -37.15
CA GLU A 8 -24.18 47.36 -35.70
C GLU A 8 -25.42 46.57 -35.23
N LYS A 9 -26.51 46.54 -36.04
CA LYS A 9 -27.72 45.77 -35.68
C LYS A 9 -27.50 44.25 -35.72
N LYS A 10 -26.68 43.75 -36.65
CA LYS A 10 -26.39 42.31 -36.75
C LYS A 10 -25.49 41.83 -35.60
N ASN A 11 -24.56 42.68 -35.14
CA ASN A 11 -23.70 42.38 -33.99
C ASN A 11 -24.43 42.39 -32.62
N ARG A 12 -25.50 43.19 -32.46
CA ARG A 12 -26.31 43.16 -31.22
C ARG A 12 -27.08 41.86 -31.04
N ASN A 13 -27.61 41.29 -32.13
CA ASN A 13 -28.41 40.06 -32.06
C ASN A 13 -27.55 38.83 -31.74
N ILE A 14 -26.33 38.79 -32.26
CA ILE A 14 -25.36 37.72 -31.97
C ILE A 14 -24.94 37.75 -30.49
N ARG A 15 -24.63 38.94 -29.94
CA ARG A 15 -24.26 39.08 -28.51
C ARG A 15 -25.37 38.66 -27.55
N GLY A 16 -26.63 38.93 -27.90
CA GLY A 16 -27.79 38.47 -27.11
C GLY A 16 -27.91 36.96 -27.07
N GLN A 17 -27.80 36.28 -28.22
CA GLN A 17 -27.89 34.82 -28.30
C GLN A 17 -26.76 34.11 -27.53
N PHE A 18 -25.53 34.64 -27.59
CA PHE A 18 -24.42 34.13 -26.77
C PHE A 18 -24.67 34.29 -25.27
N PHE A 19 -25.25 35.41 -24.84
CA PHE A 19 -25.56 35.65 -23.43
C PHE A 19 -26.63 34.68 -22.89
N TYR A 20 -27.73 34.47 -23.63
CA TYR A 20 -28.77 33.53 -23.23
C TYR A 20 -28.29 32.07 -23.25
N GLY A 21 -27.46 31.70 -24.23
CA GLY A 21 -26.82 30.39 -24.27
C GLY A 21 -25.90 30.14 -23.08
N ALA A 22 -25.06 31.13 -22.74
CA ALA A 22 -24.18 31.06 -21.58
C ALA A 22 -24.96 30.98 -20.25
N LEU A 23 -26.04 31.75 -20.12
CA LEU A 23 -26.91 31.72 -18.94
C LEU A 23 -27.63 30.38 -18.77
N LEU A 24 -28.14 29.81 -19.86
CA LEU A 24 -28.78 28.49 -19.85
C LEU A 24 -27.79 27.38 -19.49
N LEU A 25 -26.58 27.39 -20.08
CA LEU A 25 -25.52 26.46 -19.72
C LEU A 25 -25.11 26.61 -18.26
N PHE A 26 -25.03 27.85 -17.75
CA PHE A 26 -24.77 28.12 -16.34
C PHE A 26 -25.89 27.60 -15.42
N MET A 27 -27.16 27.76 -15.79
CA MET A 27 -28.28 27.21 -15.03
C MET A 27 -28.33 25.69 -15.05
N ILE A 28 -28.09 25.05 -16.20
CA ILE A 28 -27.98 23.58 -16.32
C ILE A 28 -26.81 23.07 -15.47
N TYR A 29 -25.69 23.78 -15.49
CA TYR A 29 -24.51 23.44 -14.71
C TYR A 29 -24.76 23.56 -13.19
N THR A 30 -25.39 24.65 -12.74
CA THR A 30 -25.69 24.87 -11.30
C THR A 30 -26.80 23.96 -10.79
N ALA A 31 -27.93 23.86 -11.50
CA ALA A 31 -29.02 22.95 -11.16
C ALA A 31 -28.59 21.48 -11.22
N GLY A 32 -27.77 21.13 -12.21
CA GLY A 32 -27.17 19.79 -12.33
C GLY A 32 -26.29 19.44 -11.13
N GLY A 33 -25.52 20.40 -10.60
CA GLY A 33 -24.72 20.17 -9.40
C GLY A 33 -25.55 19.86 -8.15
N LEU A 34 -26.67 20.57 -7.94
CA LEU A 34 -27.58 20.30 -6.83
C LEU A 34 -28.26 18.93 -6.96
N ALA A 35 -28.72 18.59 -8.17
CA ALA A 35 -29.34 17.29 -8.45
C ALA A 35 -28.36 16.14 -8.24
N VAL A 36 -27.14 16.22 -8.77
CA VAL A 36 -26.10 15.21 -8.55
C VAL A 36 -25.76 15.06 -7.06
N SER A 37 -25.67 16.17 -6.34
CA SER A 37 -25.39 16.14 -4.90
C SER A 37 -26.50 15.43 -4.12
N SER A 38 -27.77 15.70 -4.44
CA SER A 38 -28.92 15.05 -3.80
C SER A 38 -28.96 13.55 -4.13
N LEU A 39 -28.82 13.19 -5.40
CA LEU A 39 -28.79 11.80 -5.85
C LEU A 39 -27.62 11.03 -5.22
N THR A 40 -26.42 11.60 -5.19
CA THR A 40 -25.25 10.95 -4.57
C THR A 40 -25.56 10.59 -3.12
N ARG A 41 -26.15 11.52 -2.34
CA ARG A 41 -26.50 11.29 -0.93
C ARG A 41 -27.55 10.19 -0.75
N GLN A 42 -28.50 10.07 -1.67
CA GLN A 42 -29.50 9.00 -1.66
C GLN A 42 -28.87 7.61 -1.81
N TYR A 43 -27.77 7.48 -2.57
CA TYR A 43 -27.09 6.21 -2.82
C TYR A 43 -25.95 5.90 -1.83
N LEU A 44 -25.58 6.83 -0.94
CA LEU A 44 -24.53 6.57 0.07
C LEU A 44 -24.81 5.35 0.96
N PRO A 45 -26.05 5.12 1.47
CA PRO A 45 -26.32 3.94 2.30
C PRO A 45 -26.05 2.61 1.56
N ALA A 46 -26.41 2.53 0.28
CA ALA A 46 -26.14 1.34 -0.53
C ALA A 46 -24.63 1.11 -0.74
N LEU A 47 -23.86 2.19 -0.90
CA LEU A 47 -22.39 2.14 -0.97
C LEU A 47 -21.77 1.64 0.35
N GLU A 48 -22.25 2.14 1.49
CA GLU A 48 -21.82 1.70 2.82
C GLU A 48 -22.14 0.21 3.05
N ASP A 49 -23.34 -0.24 2.64
CA ASP A 49 -23.74 -1.64 2.75
C ASP A 49 -22.92 -2.57 1.84
N ALA A 50 -22.61 -2.12 0.62
CA ALA A 50 -21.75 -2.88 -0.30
C ALA A 50 -20.32 -3.03 0.26
N ALA A 51 -19.74 -1.96 0.80
CA ALA A 51 -18.45 -2.01 1.49
C ALA A 51 -18.51 -2.95 2.70
N ARG A 52 -19.59 -2.90 3.48
CA ARG A 52 -19.79 -3.73 4.67
C ARG A 52 -19.82 -5.22 4.33
N GLN A 53 -20.44 -5.58 3.21
CA GLN A 53 -20.47 -6.95 2.70
C GLN A 53 -19.08 -7.45 2.26
N SER A 54 -18.19 -6.55 1.80
CA SER A 54 -16.79 -6.90 1.50
C SER A 54 -15.87 -6.88 2.72
N GLY A 55 -16.42 -6.64 3.92
CA GLY A 55 -15.66 -6.62 5.18
C GLY A 55 -15.07 -5.25 5.55
N LEU A 56 -15.39 -4.19 4.80
CA LEU A 56 -14.98 -2.82 5.07
C LEU A 56 -16.16 -2.03 5.65
N ILE A 57 -15.98 -1.36 6.78
CA ILE A 57 -17.00 -0.45 7.29
C ILE A 57 -16.63 0.94 6.79
N LEU A 58 -17.38 1.42 5.81
CA LEU A 58 -17.32 2.80 5.35
C LEU A 58 -18.42 3.59 6.08
N SER A 59 -18.09 4.74 6.64
CA SER A 59 -19.03 5.59 7.35
C SER A 59 -18.66 7.06 7.22
N GLY A 60 -19.61 7.94 7.55
CA GLY A 60 -19.33 9.37 7.64
C GLY A 60 -18.94 10.01 6.30
N ILE A 61 -19.40 9.43 5.18
CA ILE A 61 -19.06 9.91 3.84
C ILE A 61 -19.62 11.32 3.64
N ARG A 62 -18.74 12.26 3.30
CA ARG A 62 -19.07 13.67 3.02
C ARG A 62 -18.36 14.10 1.74
N PHE A 63 -18.91 15.12 1.09
CA PHE A 63 -18.28 15.83 -0.02
C PHE A 63 -18.74 17.29 0.00
N GLU A 64 -17.88 18.19 -0.46
CA GLU A 64 -18.19 19.62 -0.50
C GLU A 64 -19.05 19.96 -1.72
N LYS A 65 -18.70 19.40 -2.88
CA LYS A 65 -19.36 19.68 -4.16
C LYS A 65 -19.47 18.42 -4.99
N ALA A 66 -20.56 18.31 -5.75
CA ALA A 66 -20.70 17.34 -6.82
C ALA A 66 -21.26 18.02 -8.07
N ARG A 67 -20.75 17.69 -9.25
CA ARG A 67 -21.15 18.31 -10.52
C ARG A 67 -21.07 17.35 -11.70
N LEU A 68 -21.91 17.60 -12.71
CA LEU A 68 -21.78 16.95 -14.02
C LEU A 68 -20.58 17.55 -14.78
N VAL A 69 -19.83 16.68 -15.44
CA VAL A 69 -18.74 17.04 -16.34
C VAL A 69 -19.10 16.51 -17.73
N PHE A 70 -19.12 17.39 -18.72
CA PHE A 70 -19.46 17.01 -20.10
C PHE A 70 -18.32 16.19 -20.74
N PRO A 71 -18.58 15.12 -21.52
CA PRO A 71 -19.91 14.71 -22.01
C PRO A 71 -20.74 13.80 -21.08
N LEU A 72 -20.12 12.92 -20.30
CA LEU A 72 -20.82 11.94 -19.44
C LEU A 72 -19.97 11.57 -18.22
N GLY A 73 -19.63 12.58 -17.42
CA GLY A 73 -18.84 12.45 -16.21
C GLY A 73 -19.51 13.03 -14.98
N LEU A 74 -19.10 12.53 -13.83
CA LEU A 74 -19.43 13.07 -12.51
C LEU A 74 -18.13 13.46 -11.83
N ARG A 75 -18.13 14.61 -11.15
CA ARG A 75 -17.01 15.06 -10.33
C ARG A 75 -17.50 15.34 -8.92
N TRP A 76 -16.74 14.85 -7.94
CA TRP A 76 -16.87 15.19 -6.53
C TRP A 76 -15.60 15.86 -6.04
N GLU A 77 -15.73 16.83 -5.14
CA GLU A 77 -14.61 17.58 -4.55
C GLU A 77 -14.74 17.58 -3.02
N GLY A 78 -13.59 17.56 -2.33
CA GLY A 78 -13.52 17.59 -0.87
C GLY A 78 -14.20 16.38 -0.22
N ILE A 79 -13.93 15.18 -0.74
CA ILE A 79 -14.49 13.96 -0.18
C ILE A 79 -13.78 13.61 1.12
N SER A 80 -14.53 13.21 2.13
CA SER A 80 -14.02 12.57 3.34
C SER A 80 -14.88 11.39 3.75
N ALA A 81 -14.26 10.37 4.35
CA ALA A 81 -14.95 9.20 4.89
C ALA A 81 -14.09 8.52 5.96
N ASP A 82 -14.73 7.77 6.84
CA ASP A 82 -14.09 6.91 7.83
C ASP A 82 -14.16 5.46 7.35
N LEU A 83 -13.02 4.77 7.38
CA LEU A 83 -12.88 3.36 7.01
C LEU A 83 -12.44 2.56 8.23
N SER A 84 -13.16 1.51 8.58
CA SER A 84 -12.72 0.55 9.60
C SER A 84 -12.85 -0.89 9.11
N ASP A 85 -12.08 -1.80 9.71
CA ASP A 85 -12.15 -3.23 9.39
C ASP A 85 -12.86 -3.97 10.52
N ARG A 86 -13.85 -4.82 10.19
CA ARG A 86 -14.56 -5.65 11.17
C ARG A 86 -13.62 -6.52 12.02
N LYS A 87 -12.51 -6.97 11.43
CA LYS A 87 -11.52 -7.83 12.12
C LYS A 87 -10.63 -7.06 13.08
N HIS A 88 -10.48 -5.76 12.89
CA HIS A 88 -9.59 -4.92 13.69
C HIS A 88 -10.39 -3.85 14.44
N LYS A 89 -11.16 -4.30 15.44
CA LYS A 89 -11.93 -3.40 16.32
C LYS A 89 -11.02 -2.31 16.89
N GLY A 90 -11.43 -1.05 16.75
CA GLY A 90 -10.73 0.13 17.28
C GLY A 90 -9.76 0.82 16.31
N ARG A 91 -9.72 0.43 15.03
CA ARG A 91 -8.92 1.13 14.00
C ARG A 91 -9.83 1.78 12.98
N THR A 92 -9.81 3.11 12.96
CA THR A 92 -10.47 3.93 11.94
C THR A 92 -9.40 4.64 11.12
N LEU A 93 -9.49 4.53 9.81
CA LEU A 93 -8.70 5.27 8.85
C LEU A 93 -9.57 6.41 8.30
N ALA A 94 -9.10 7.64 8.40
CA ALA A 94 -9.69 8.76 7.69
C ALA A 94 -9.20 8.74 6.25
N LEU A 95 -10.13 8.60 5.30
CA LEU A 95 -9.91 8.84 3.89
C LEU A 95 -10.32 10.27 3.58
N THR A 96 -9.42 11.02 2.96
CA THR A 96 -9.74 12.28 2.30
C THR A 96 -9.32 12.20 0.84
N LEU A 97 -10.07 12.89 -0.02
CA LEU A 97 -9.77 12.96 -1.44
C LEU A 97 -10.15 14.35 -1.96
N GLY A 98 -9.16 15.07 -2.49
CA GLY A 98 -9.37 16.42 -3.00
C GLY A 98 -10.37 16.44 -4.15
N ARG A 99 -10.25 15.49 -5.07
CA ARG A 99 -11.13 15.36 -6.24
C ARG A 99 -11.30 13.91 -6.68
N LEU A 100 -12.51 13.56 -7.07
CA LEU A 100 -12.87 12.29 -7.71
C LEU A 100 -13.64 12.58 -9.00
N ASP A 101 -13.15 12.06 -10.12
CA ASP A 101 -13.87 12.05 -11.39
C ASP A 101 -14.32 10.61 -11.70
N ALA A 102 -15.57 10.43 -12.12
CA ALA A 102 -16.05 9.20 -12.73
C ALA A 102 -16.57 9.51 -14.13
N GLU A 103 -15.97 8.90 -15.14
CA GLU A 103 -16.27 9.13 -16.55
C GLU A 103 -16.69 7.82 -17.23
N VAL A 104 -17.81 7.84 -17.95
CA VAL A 104 -18.20 6.70 -18.79
C VAL A 104 -17.33 6.72 -20.05
N TRP A 105 -16.30 5.86 -20.08
CA TRP A 105 -15.31 5.86 -21.16
C TRP A 105 -15.80 5.08 -22.39
N ALA A 106 -16.50 3.98 -22.17
CA ALA A 106 -17.04 3.14 -23.24
C ALA A 106 -18.41 2.59 -22.81
N LEU A 107 -19.47 3.35 -23.11
CA LEU A 107 -20.85 3.05 -22.69
C LEU A 107 -21.26 1.62 -23.05
N PHE A 108 -20.97 1.19 -24.28
CA PHE A 108 -21.32 -0.16 -24.76
C PHE A 108 -20.43 -1.28 -24.19
N GLN A 109 -19.27 -0.95 -23.62
CA GLN A 109 -18.39 -1.91 -22.98
C GLN A 109 -18.55 -1.93 -21.45
N GLY A 110 -19.42 -1.07 -20.91
CA GLY A 110 -19.64 -0.93 -19.47
C GLY A 110 -18.40 -0.53 -18.70
N VAL A 111 -17.50 0.27 -19.29
CA VAL A 111 -16.27 0.72 -18.62
C VAL A 111 -16.45 2.12 -18.04
N ILE A 112 -16.31 2.21 -16.73
CA ILE A 112 -16.29 3.47 -15.98
C ILE A 112 -14.86 3.73 -15.55
N LYS A 113 -14.30 4.87 -15.94
CA LYS A 113 -12.98 5.32 -15.48
C LYS A 113 -13.16 6.22 -14.26
N ILE A 114 -12.56 5.83 -13.14
CA ILE A 114 -12.57 6.57 -11.89
C ILE A 114 -11.17 7.13 -11.66
N ARG A 115 -11.04 8.44 -11.46
CA ARG A 115 -9.77 9.11 -11.18
C ARG A 115 -9.86 9.86 -9.87
N GLY A 116 -8.94 9.61 -8.95
CA GLY A 116 -8.81 10.34 -7.70
C GLY A 116 -7.53 11.17 -7.68
N GLU A 117 -7.62 12.40 -7.20
CA GLU A 117 -6.49 13.30 -7.01
C GLU A 117 -6.38 13.73 -5.55
N SER A 118 -5.14 13.80 -5.04
CA SER A 118 -4.84 14.19 -3.66
C SER A 118 -5.56 13.30 -2.64
N MET A 119 -5.52 11.98 -2.86
CA MET A 119 -5.97 11.00 -1.87
C MET A 119 -5.06 11.08 -0.66
N SER A 120 -5.62 11.02 0.54
CA SER A 120 -4.89 10.73 1.77
C SER A 120 -5.68 9.72 2.59
N LEU A 121 -5.04 8.63 2.96
CA LEU A 121 -5.57 7.65 3.89
C LEU A 121 -4.71 7.68 5.13
N SER A 122 -5.25 8.06 6.29
CA SER A 122 -4.49 8.25 7.52
C SER A 122 -5.16 7.53 8.68
N LEU A 123 -4.39 6.90 9.55
CA LEU A 123 -4.94 6.34 10.78
C LEU A 123 -5.41 7.46 11.73
N VAL A 124 -6.68 7.42 12.11
CA VAL A 124 -7.22 8.27 13.18
C VAL A 124 -6.82 7.62 14.50
N PRO A 125 -6.05 8.29 15.36
CA PRO A 125 -5.80 7.79 16.70
C PRO A 125 -7.15 7.58 17.40
N ALA A 126 -7.40 6.38 17.91
CA ALA A 126 -8.48 6.21 18.88
C ALA A 126 -8.22 7.20 20.01
N GLU A 127 -9.16 8.10 20.28
CA GLU A 127 -9.04 9.06 21.38
C GLU A 127 -8.55 8.31 22.63
N SER A 128 -7.50 8.85 23.23
CA SER A 128 -6.65 8.29 24.29
C SER A 128 -7.39 7.53 25.40
N SER A 129 -7.82 6.30 25.14
CA SER A 129 -8.33 5.37 26.16
C SER A 129 -7.19 4.46 26.65
N GLY A 130 -6.32 5.03 27.49
CA GLY A 130 -5.52 4.33 28.53
C GLY A 130 -4.58 3.18 28.16
N SER A 131 -4.51 2.74 26.91
CA SER A 131 -3.63 1.65 26.47
C SER A 131 -3.00 2.01 25.14
N ALA A 132 -1.67 1.98 25.10
CA ALA A 132 -0.88 2.44 23.96
C ALA A 132 -1.29 1.65 22.69
N PRO A 133 -1.89 2.28 21.68
CA PRO A 133 -2.17 1.61 20.42
C PRO A 133 -0.84 1.35 19.71
N GLN A 134 -0.31 0.13 19.84
CA GLN A 134 0.84 -0.30 19.05
C GLN A 134 0.39 -0.46 17.59
N LEU A 135 0.66 0.55 16.78
CA LEU A 135 0.53 0.52 15.33
C LEU A 135 1.86 0.93 14.70
N LYS A 136 2.61 -0.08 14.28
CA LYS A 136 3.95 -0.02 13.70
C LYS A 136 3.95 -0.10 12.17
N THR A 137 2.79 0.02 11.54
CA THR A 137 2.57 -0.17 10.09
C THR A 137 1.93 1.09 9.51
N ILE A 138 2.30 1.42 8.26
CA ILE A 138 1.93 2.60 7.45
C ILE A 138 0.83 3.50 8.06
N LYS A 139 1.25 4.67 8.54
CA LYS A 139 0.41 5.68 9.21
C LYS A 139 -0.42 6.48 8.22
N SER A 140 0.12 6.73 7.03
CA SER A 140 -0.64 7.34 5.96
C SER A 140 -0.15 6.96 4.56
N ILE A 141 -1.05 7.03 3.59
CA ILE A 141 -0.78 6.88 2.16
C ILE A 141 -1.38 8.10 1.46
N GLN A 142 -0.62 8.76 0.59
CA GLN A 142 -1.05 9.93 -0.14
C GLN A 142 -0.74 9.79 -1.62
N GLY A 143 -1.65 10.16 -2.52
CA GLY A 143 -1.34 10.12 -3.95
C GLY A 143 -2.54 10.25 -4.86
N ASP A 144 -2.30 9.93 -6.12
CA ASP A 144 -3.31 9.96 -7.17
C ASP A 144 -3.55 8.54 -7.69
N PHE A 145 -4.76 8.29 -8.17
CA PHE A 145 -5.10 7.01 -8.79
C PHE A 145 -6.02 7.16 -10.00
N SER A 146 -5.95 6.16 -10.88
CA SER A 146 -6.84 5.94 -12.00
C SER A 146 -7.25 4.47 -12.01
N TRP A 147 -8.55 4.21 -11.97
CA TRP A 147 -9.14 2.89 -11.87
C TRP A 147 -10.15 2.68 -12.99
N ARG A 148 -10.09 1.54 -13.66
CA ARG A 148 -11.07 1.18 -14.70
C ARG A 148 -12.01 0.10 -14.18
N LEU A 149 -13.23 0.51 -13.84
CA LEU A 149 -14.28 -0.38 -13.40
C LEU A 149 -15.00 -1.00 -14.61
N ARG A 150 -14.95 -2.32 -14.72
CA ARG A 150 -15.67 -3.09 -15.76
C ARG A 150 -16.99 -3.59 -15.19
N THR A 151 -18.09 -2.98 -15.59
CA THR A 151 -19.43 -3.27 -15.08
C THR A 151 -20.17 -4.37 -15.86
N GLY A 152 -19.76 -4.63 -17.10
CA GLY A 152 -20.54 -5.47 -18.03
C GLY A 152 -21.74 -4.69 -18.56
N ALA A 153 -22.95 -5.12 -18.19
CA ALA A 153 -24.16 -4.34 -18.46
C ALA A 153 -24.29 -3.18 -17.47
N LEU A 154 -24.58 -1.96 -17.95
CA LEU A 154 -24.85 -0.77 -17.14
C LEU A 154 -26.24 -0.82 -16.48
N THR A 155 -26.46 -1.89 -15.73
CA THR A 155 -27.63 -2.10 -14.87
C THR A 155 -27.22 -1.86 -13.43
N GLU A 156 -28.17 -1.56 -12.55
CA GLU A 156 -27.92 -1.39 -11.13
C GLU A 156 -27.19 -2.62 -10.53
N ASP A 157 -27.68 -3.83 -10.82
CA ASP A 157 -27.08 -5.08 -10.38
C ASP A 157 -25.66 -5.28 -10.92
N GLY A 158 -25.43 -4.98 -12.20
CA GLY A 158 -24.11 -5.11 -12.84
C GLY A 158 -23.06 -4.15 -12.24
N ILE A 159 -23.49 -2.92 -11.93
CA ILE A 159 -22.65 -1.92 -11.26
C ILE A 159 -22.30 -2.41 -9.85
N TRP A 160 -23.27 -2.84 -9.05
CA TRP A 160 -23.03 -3.28 -7.67
C TRP A 160 -22.19 -4.56 -7.60
N ALA A 161 -22.45 -5.54 -8.48
CA ALA A 161 -21.63 -6.75 -8.56
C ALA A 161 -20.16 -6.42 -8.87
N SER A 162 -19.94 -5.46 -9.76
CA SER A 162 -18.61 -5.02 -10.14
C SER A 162 -17.92 -4.23 -9.02
N PHE A 163 -18.65 -3.35 -8.34
CA PHE A 163 -18.13 -2.67 -7.16
C PHE A 163 -17.68 -3.66 -6.08
N LYS A 164 -18.49 -4.68 -5.75
CA LYS A 164 -18.13 -5.71 -4.76
C LYS A 164 -16.86 -6.47 -5.14
N ARG A 165 -16.77 -6.92 -6.40
CA ARG A 165 -15.60 -7.63 -6.93
C ARG A 165 -14.33 -6.79 -6.77
N GLU A 166 -14.42 -5.52 -7.09
CA GLU A 166 -13.24 -4.68 -7.14
C GLU A 166 -12.87 -4.13 -5.74
N ALA A 167 -13.85 -3.92 -4.86
CA ALA A 167 -13.59 -3.69 -3.43
C ALA A 167 -12.80 -4.84 -2.80
N ALA A 168 -13.11 -6.09 -3.17
CA ALA A 168 -12.30 -7.24 -2.77
C ALA A 168 -10.87 -7.17 -3.34
N GLY A 169 -10.73 -6.76 -4.60
CA GLY A 169 -9.41 -6.54 -5.21
C GLY A 169 -8.60 -5.45 -4.52
N VAL A 170 -9.22 -4.33 -4.09
CA VAL A 170 -8.56 -3.25 -3.33
C VAL A 170 -8.12 -3.77 -1.97
N SER A 171 -8.97 -4.56 -1.31
CA SER A 171 -8.62 -5.23 -0.06
C SER A 171 -7.40 -6.15 -0.24
N ASP A 172 -7.36 -6.92 -1.33
CA ASP A 172 -6.21 -7.78 -1.67
C ASP A 172 -4.95 -6.97 -1.94
N LEU A 173 -5.02 -5.88 -2.72
CA LEU A 173 -3.86 -5.00 -2.97
C LEU A 173 -3.32 -4.40 -1.67
N VAL A 174 -4.19 -3.93 -0.78
CA VAL A 174 -3.79 -3.34 0.51
C VAL A 174 -3.18 -4.38 1.45
N ARG A 175 -3.75 -5.59 1.51
CA ARG A 175 -3.31 -6.63 2.46
C ARG A 175 -2.13 -7.45 1.96
N LYS A 176 -2.11 -7.77 0.67
CA LYS A 176 -1.13 -8.69 0.05
C LYS A 176 -0.10 -7.94 -0.80
N GLY A 177 -0.34 -6.68 -1.14
CA GLY A 177 0.48 -5.93 -2.08
C GLY A 177 0.21 -6.28 -3.54
N ALA A 178 -0.76 -7.15 -3.85
CA ALA A 178 -1.12 -7.53 -5.22
C ALA A 178 -2.61 -7.91 -5.35
N GLY A 179 -3.18 -7.73 -6.54
CA GLY A 179 -4.57 -8.09 -6.83
C GLY A 179 -4.91 -8.03 -8.33
N HIS A 180 -6.14 -8.37 -8.70
CA HIS A 180 -6.60 -8.41 -10.11
C HIS A 180 -7.26 -7.10 -10.59
N LEU A 181 -6.89 -5.99 -9.95
CA LEU A 181 -7.46 -4.67 -10.21
C LEU A 181 -6.94 -4.08 -11.52
N ASP A 182 -7.76 -3.26 -12.18
CA ASP A 182 -7.28 -2.34 -13.21
C ASP A 182 -7.03 -0.95 -12.60
N LEU A 183 -6.07 -0.89 -11.66
CA LEU A 183 -5.72 0.28 -10.87
C LEU A 183 -4.29 0.75 -11.19
N ASP A 184 -4.17 2.02 -11.59
CA ASP A 184 -2.92 2.76 -11.68
C ASP A 184 -2.87 3.74 -10.49
N TYR A 185 -1.90 3.59 -9.60
CA TYR A 185 -1.69 4.44 -8.42
C TYR A 185 -0.25 4.97 -8.40
N ARG A 186 -0.09 6.22 -7.95
CA ARG A 186 1.22 6.82 -7.68
C ARG A 186 1.11 7.77 -6.49
N GLY A 187 2.04 7.65 -5.55
CA GLY A 187 2.01 8.49 -4.36
C GLY A 187 3.16 8.23 -3.39
N MET A 188 2.96 8.65 -2.15
CA MET A 188 3.86 8.51 -1.03
C MET A 188 3.20 7.71 0.10
N GLY A 189 3.91 6.74 0.66
CA GLY A 189 3.55 6.07 1.90
C GLY A 189 4.40 6.58 3.07
N TYR A 190 3.80 6.70 4.24
CA TYR A 190 4.45 7.13 5.47
C TYR A 190 4.30 6.05 6.54
N PHE A 191 5.40 5.62 7.13
CA PHE A 191 5.39 4.65 8.22
C PHE A 191 6.43 5.01 9.28
N THR A 192 6.43 4.26 10.37
CA THR A 192 7.37 4.48 11.46
C THR A 192 8.08 3.19 11.80
N VAL A 193 9.40 3.24 11.84
CA VAL A 193 10.27 2.15 12.29
C VAL A 193 11.15 2.75 13.39
N ARG A 194 11.18 2.15 14.59
CA ARG A 194 11.97 2.68 15.73
C ARG A 194 11.67 4.16 16.07
N GLU A 195 10.40 4.57 16.00
CA GLU A 195 9.97 5.98 16.18
C GLU A 195 10.47 6.96 15.09
N ILE A 196 11.33 6.49 14.19
CA ILE A 196 11.80 7.22 13.03
C ILE A 196 10.71 7.19 11.96
N ARG A 197 10.32 8.38 11.50
CA ARG A 197 9.36 8.53 10.39
C ARG A 197 10.07 8.27 9.07
N CYS A 198 9.55 7.32 8.31
CA CYS A 198 10.03 6.92 7.01
C CYS A 198 9.00 7.30 5.96
N PHE A 199 9.46 7.75 4.79
CA PHE A 199 8.60 8.03 3.64
C PHE A 199 9.09 7.25 2.42
N ALA A 200 8.15 6.79 1.60
CA ALA A 200 8.45 5.96 0.46
C ALA A 200 7.57 6.31 -0.73
N GLY A 201 8.18 6.50 -1.90
CA GLY A 201 7.44 6.53 -3.16
C GLY A 201 6.79 5.17 -3.40
N LEU A 202 5.50 5.18 -3.68
CA LEU A 202 4.68 4.01 -3.95
C LEU A 202 4.03 4.15 -5.32
N SER A 203 3.97 3.05 -6.06
CA SER A 203 3.24 2.99 -7.33
C SER A 203 2.69 1.59 -7.57
N THR A 204 1.79 1.45 -8.54
CA THR A 204 1.37 0.14 -9.01
C THR A 204 2.05 -0.21 -10.33
N VAL A 205 2.47 -1.47 -10.47
CA VAL A 205 2.97 -2.05 -11.71
C VAL A 205 2.09 -3.21 -12.14
N ARG A 206 1.98 -3.44 -13.45
CA ARG A 206 1.24 -4.58 -14.01
C ARG A 206 2.19 -5.73 -14.26
N GLU A 207 1.83 -6.91 -13.75
CA GLU A 207 2.54 -8.16 -13.93
C GLU A 207 1.54 -9.20 -14.45
N GLY A 208 1.46 -9.35 -15.78
CA GLY A 208 0.47 -10.21 -16.43
C GLY A 208 -0.97 -9.74 -16.15
N SER A 209 -1.75 -10.58 -15.48
CA SER A 209 -3.15 -10.31 -15.11
C SER A 209 -3.32 -9.68 -13.72
N GLN A 210 -2.21 -9.37 -13.04
CA GLN A 210 -2.21 -8.78 -11.71
C GLN A 210 -1.60 -7.39 -11.71
N VAL A 211 -2.07 -6.57 -10.78
CA VAL A 211 -1.46 -5.32 -10.38
C VAL A 211 -0.78 -5.54 -9.04
N ARG A 212 0.46 -5.06 -8.91
CA ARG A 212 1.27 -5.11 -7.68
C ARG A 212 1.59 -3.70 -7.21
N LEU A 213 1.44 -3.45 -5.92
CA LEU A 213 1.96 -2.26 -5.26
C LEU A 213 3.46 -2.44 -5.06
N VAL A 214 4.25 -1.46 -5.50
CA VAL A 214 5.71 -1.44 -5.34
C VAL A 214 6.15 -0.16 -4.66
N MET A 215 7.25 -0.26 -3.91
CA MET A 215 7.99 0.85 -3.35
C MET A 215 9.18 1.17 -4.23
N GLU A 216 9.44 2.44 -4.49
CA GLU A 216 10.61 2.86 -5.28
C GLU A 216 11.91 2.37 -4.62
N PRO A 217 12.82 1.69 -5.36
CA PRO A 217 14.08 1.17 -4.80
C PRO A 217 14.92 2.24 -4.08
N ASP A 218 14.96 3.47 -4.59
CA ASP A 218 15.67 4.58 -3.94
C ASP A 218 15.05 4.96 -2.60
N SER A 219 13.73 4.81 -2.45
CA SER A 219 13.07 4.99 -1.15
C SER A 219 13.53 3.93 -0.15
N VAL A 220 13.63 2.66 -0.58
CA VAL A 220 14.14 1.57 0.28
C VAL A 220 15.56 1.87 0.75
N LYS A 221 16.45 2.28 -0.17
CA LYS A 221 17.85 2.64 0.15
C LYS A 221 17.94 3.80 1.13
N ARG A 222 17.15 4.87 0.94
CA ARG A 222 17.09 6.00 1.87
C ARG A 222 16.61 5.58 3.25
N ILE A 223 15.58 4.74 3.32
CA ILE A 223 15.05 4.22 4.60
C ILE A 223 16.11 3.38 5.30
N ALA A 224 16.80 2.50 4.60
CA ALA A 224 17.86 1.68 5.16
C ALA A 224 18.99 2.56 5.74
N LEU A 225 19.45 3.57 4.99
CA LEU A 225 20.43 4.53 5.48
C LEU A 225 19.95 5.28 6.74
N GLN A 226 18.69 5.72 6.77
CA GLN A 226 18.09 6.41 7.91
C GLN A 226 18.00 5.52 9.16
N LEU A 227 17.91 4.20 8.97
CA LEU A 227 17.82 3.21 10.04
C LEU A 227 19.18 2.62 10.44
N ASP A 228 20.27 3.05 9.81
CA ASP A 228 21.61 2.45 9.96
C ASP A 228 21.61 0.95 9.62
N GLU A 229 20.97 0.62 8.49
CA GLU A 229 20.84 -0.73 7.96
C GLU A 229 21.55 -0.85 6.62
N GLU A 230 22.40 -1.88 6.51
CA GLU A 230 23.00 -2.27 5.23
C GLU A 230 22.06 -3.26 4.52
N LEU A 231 21.74 -2.96 3.27
CA LEU A 231 20.96 -3.83 2.39
C LEU A 231 21.73 -4.10 1.11
N THR A 232 21.67 -5.35 0.68
CA THR A 232 22.10 -5.77 -0.64
C THR A 232 21.13 -5.28 -1.72
N ASP A 233 21.57 -5.25 -2.98
CA ASP A 233 20.68 -4.91 -4.11
C ASP A 233 19.49 -5.87 -4.22
N ALA A 234 19.68 -7.16 -3.92
CA ALA A 234 18.61 -8.15 -3.93
C ALA A 234 17.57 -7.91 -2.82
N GLU A 235 18.01 -7.59 -1.59
CA GLU A 235 17.11 -7.18 -0.51
C GLU A 235 16.32 -5.91 -0.87
N VAL A 236 16.97 -4.93 -1.51
CA VAL A 236 16.30 -3.70 -1.97
C VAL A 236 15.17 -4.04 -2.95
N GLN A 237 15.42 -4.92 -3.92
CA GLN A 237 14.39 -5.35 -4.87
C GLN A 237 13.26 -6.15 -4.20
N LEU A 238 13.59 -7.02 -3.24
CA LEU A 238 12.60 -7.78 -2.50
C LEU A 238 11.68 -6.86 -1.67
N ILE A 239 12.25 -5.93 -0.92
CA ILE A 239 11.49 -4.97 -0.11
C ILE A 239 10.65 -4.06 -1.03
N SER A 240 11.23 -3.60 -2.15
CA SER A 240 10.54 -2.82 -3.18
C SER A 240 9.27 -3.52 -3.68
N LYS A 241 9.33 -4.83 -3.94
CA LYS A 241 8.18 -5.65 -4.38
C LYS A 241 7.18 -5.99 -3.28
N ASN A 242 7.52 -5.72 -2.02
CA ASN A 242 6.71 -6.10 -0.85
C ASN A 242 6.49 -4.91 0.11
N PRO A 243 5.96 -3.76 -0.37
CA PRO A 243 5.85 -2.54 0.44
C PRO A 243 5.00 -2.70 1.70
N VAL A 244 3.98 -3.56 1.64
CA VAL A 244 3.10 -3.86 2.79
C VAL A 244 3.86 -4.55 3.94
N ARG A 245 4.95 -5.27 3.62
CA ARG A 245 5.79 -5.99 4.59
C ARG A 245 7.03 -5.21 5.02
N ALA A 246 7.40 -4.15 4.30
CA ALA A 246 8.65 -3.41 4.45
C ALA A 246 8.91 -2.94 5.90
N ALA A 247 7.93 -2.25 6.51
CA ALA A 247 8.08 -1.75 7.88
C ALA A 247 8.42 -2.89 8.85
N ARG A 248 7.71 -4.01 8.75
CA ARG A 248 7.90 -5.15 9.65
C ARG A 248 9.21 -5.89 9.40
N LEU A 249 9.69 -5.94 8.15
CA LEU A 249 11.01 -6.48 7.82
C LEU A 249 12.12 -5.69 8.54
N PHE A 250 12.09 -4.35 8.47
CA PHE A 250 13.06 -3.51 9.18
C PHE A 250 12.98 -3.68 10.69
N GLU A 251 11.78 -3.78 11.26
CA GLU A 251 11.62 -4.03 12.70
C GLU A 251 12.19 -5.37 13.16
N ILE A 252 12.01 -6.43 12.38
CA ILE A 252 12.55 -7.75 12.69
C ILE A 252 14.08 -7.69 12.64
N LYS A 253 14.67 -7.05 11.62
CA LYS A 253 16.12 -6.89 11.50
C LYS A 253 16.72 -6.14 12.69
N ASP A 254 16.11 -5.01 13.07
CA ASP A 254 16.51 -4.25 14.27
C ASP A 254 16.35 -5.06 15.57
N ALA A 255 15.26 -5.82 15.70
CA ALA A 255 15.04 -6.67 16.88
C ALA A 255 16.13 -7.74 17.01
N VAL A 256 16.56 -8.34 15.90
CA VAL A 256 17.69 -9.29 15.88
C VAL A 256 18.97 -8.57 16.29
N LYS A 257 19.31 -7.44 15.67
CA LYS A 257 20.54 -6.67 15.97
C LYS A 257 20.68 -6.38 17.48
N ARG A 258 19.61 -5.87 18.11
CA ARG A 258 19.60 -5.58 19.55
C ARG A 258 19.73 -6.84 20.41
N GLU A 259 19.11 -7.94 19.99
CA GLU A 259 19.19 -9.20 20.73
C GLU A 259 20.61 -9.78 20.68
N ILE A 260 21.27 -9.74 19.51
CA ILE A 260 22.67 -10.11 19.37
C ILE A 260 23.55 -9.25 20.27
N GLU A 261 23.43 -7.91 20.18
CA GLU A 261 24.21 -6.99 21.04
C GLU A 261 24.01 -7.26 22.54
N SER A 262 22.79 -7.60 22.96
CA SER A 262 22.50 -7.93 24.35
C SER A 262 23.15 -9.25 24.78
N VAL A 263 23.18 -10.25 23.91
CA VAL A 263 23.80 -11.55 24.18
C VAL A 263 25.32 -11.44 24.22
N SER A 264 25.92 -10.67 23.30
CA SER A 264 27.36 -10.41 23.24
C SER A 264 27.90 -9.76 24.50
N ARG A 265 27.15 -8.81 25.10
CA ARG A 265 27.53 -8.14 26.36
C ARG A 265 27.45 -9.07 27.58
N GLY A 266 26.68 -10.15 27.50
CA GLY A 266 26.45 -11.08 28.61
C GLY A 266 27.56 -12.13 28.83
N GLU A 267 28.72 -11.98 28.19
CA GLU A 267 29.90 -12.87 28.30
C GLU A 267 29.63 -14.35 28.01
N ARG A 268 28.57 -14.68 27.26
CA ARG A 268 28.37 -16.04 26.75
C ARG A 268 29.20 -16.21 25.48
N ASN A 269 30.00 -17.27 25.38
CA ASN A 269 30.69 -17.68 24.15
C ASN A 269 29.66 -18.18 23.10
N VAL A 270 28.86 -17.26 22.58
CA VAL A 270 27.81 -17.52 21.59
C VAL A 270 28.39 -17.27 20.21
N PRO A 271 28.22 -18.20 19.25
CA PRO A 271 28.54 -17.96 17.85
C PRO A 271 27.54 -16.94 17.29
N GLU A 272 27.84 -15.64 17.43
CA GLU A 272 26.94 -14.53 17.16
C GLU A 272 26.35 -14.58 15.75
N ASP A 273 27.17 -14.89 14.76
CA ASP A 273 26.77 -14.93 13.37
C ASP A 273 25.76 -16.06 13.10
N ALA A 274 26.05 -17.27 13.58
CA ALA A 274 25.10 -18.38 13.52
C ALA A 274 23.79 -18.06 14.26
N TYR A 275 23.87 -17.41 15.43
CA TYR A 275 22.68 -17.03 16.18
C TYR A 275 21.85 -15.97 15.47
N LYS A 276 22.50 -14.97 14.87
CA LYS A 276 21.88 -13.93 14.04
C LYS A 276 21.07 -14.54 12.90
N HIS A 277 21.66 -15.45 12.11
CA HIS A 277 20.97 -16.09 10.99
C HIS A 277 19.81 -16.99 11.44
N VAL A 278 20.01 -17.81 12.48
CA VAL A 278 18.95 -18.67 13.04
C VAL A 278 17.79 -17.82 13.58
N LEU A 279 18.08 -16.83 14.42
CA LEU A 279 17.07 -15.98 15.04
C LEU A 279 16.32 -15.13 14.00
N TRP A 280 17.04 -14.57 13.03
CA TRP A 280 16.43 -13.77 11.97
C TRP A 280 15.46 -14.61 11.13
N SER A 281 15.90 -15.76 10.64
CA SER A 281 15.04 -16.64 9.83
C SER A 281 13.87 -17.21 10.64
N TYR A 282 14.08 -17.48 11.94
CA TYR A 282 13.01 -17.85 12.88
C TYR A 282 11.93 -16.75 12.97
N LEU A 283 12.33 -15.51 13.26
CA LEU A 283 11.37 -14.39 13.40
C LEU A 283 10.64 -14.08 12.09
N LEU A 284 11.35 -14.12 10.96
CA LEU A 284 10.73 -13.97 9.64
C LEU A 284 9.69 -15.05 9.37
N THR A 285 9.98 -16.31 9.72
CA THR A 285 9.06 -17.43 9.51
C THR A 285 7.84 -17.32 10.40
N ARG A 286 8.02 -16.91 11.66
CA ARG A 286 6.92 -16.66 12.59
C ARG A 286 5.99 -15.54 12.11
N GLU A 287 6.54 -14.54 11.45
CA GLU A 287 5.78 -13.38 10.97
C GLU A 287 5.10 -13.63 9.62
N PHE A 288 5.83 -14.16 8.64
CA PHE A 288 5.42 -14.19 7.23
C PHE A 288 5.25 -15.59 6.65
N GLY A 289 5.63 -16.64 7.39
CA GLY A 289 5.68 -18.00 6.89
C GLY A 289 7.02 -18.37 6.26
N GLU A 290 7.22 -19.67 6.06
CA GLU A 290 8.49 -20.28 5.65
C GLU A 290 8.97 -19.81 4.27
N ASP A 291 8.06 -19.82 3.28
CA ASP A 291 8.40 -19.50 1.89
C ASP A 291 8.97 -18.08 1.74
N PHE A 292 8.29 -17.09 2.36
CA PHE A 292 8.76 -15.71 2.29
C PHE A 292 10.00 -15.48 3.14
N ALA A 293 10.11 -16.14 4.30
CA ALA A 293 11.33 -16.06 5.11
C ALA A 293 12.54 -16.58 4.33
N LYS A 294 12.37 -17.66 3.56
CA LYS A 294 13.39 -18.18 2.65
C LYS A 294 13.75 -17.14 1.58
N GLU A 295 12.77 -16.55 0.91
CA GLU A 295 13.01 -15.52 -0.13
C GLU A 295 13.83 -14.34 0.41
N VAL A 296 13.50 -13.87 1.62
CA VAL A 296 14.22 -12.80 2.31
C VAL A 296 15.66 -13.21 2.60
N THR A 297 15.87 -14.35 3.25
CA THR A 297 17.23 -14.80 3.61
C THR A 297 18.08 -15.12 2.38
N ASP A 298 17.51 -15.76 1.36
CA ASP A 298 18.23 -16.04 0.12
C ASP A 298 18.65 -14.76 -0.60
N SER A 299 17.80 -13.73 -0.59
CA SER A 299 18.12 -12.42 -1.18
C SER A 299 19.28 -11.75 -0.46
N HIS A 300 19.36 -11.88 0.86
CA HIS A 300 20.49 -11.41 1.65
C HIS A 300 21.79 -12.13 1.24
N GLU A 301 21.76 -13.45 1.18
CA GLU A 301 22.95 -14.24 0.84
C GLU A 301 23.43 -14.00 -0.59
N GLN A 302 22.53 -13.89 -1.57
CA GLN A 302 22.89 -13.64 -2.97
C GLN A 302 23.61 -12.30 -3.18
N GLY A 303 23.34 -11.32 -2.32
CA GLY A 303 23.91 -10.00 -2.41
C GLY A 303 25.24 -9.81 -1.69
N ALA A 304 25.63 -10.75 -0.82
CA ALA A 304 26.86 -10.68 -0.03
C ALA A 304 28.10 -11.03 -0.86
N ARG A 305 28.61 -10.06 -1.63
CA ARG A 305 29.71 -10.26 -2.60
C ARG A 305 31.06 -10.68 -2.01
N THR A 306 31.25 -10.49 -0.71
CA THR A 306 32.52 -10.77 -0.01
C THR A 306 32.59 -12.16 0.60
N ASN A 307 31.47 -12.90 0.63
CA ASN A 307 31.39 -14.18 1.31
C ASN A 307 32.03 -15.29 0.47
N THR A 308 32.72 -16.21 1.14
CA THR A 308 33.20 -17.43 0.49
C THR A 308 32.05 -18.42 0.32
N GLN A 309 32.28 -19.46 -0.50
CA GLN A 309 31.31 -20.56 -0.61
C GLN A 309 31.02 -21.24 0.73
N ALA A 310 32.01 -21.31 1.63
CA ALA A 310 31.85 -21.89 2.96
C ALA A 310 30.96 -21.01 3.86
N ASP A 311 31.10 -19.69 3.77
CA ASP A 311 30.27 -18.73 4.50
C ASP A 311 28.81 -18.84 4.04
N HIS A 312 28.58 -18.81 2.72
CA HIS A 312 27.21 -18.98 2.19
C HIS A 312 26.58 -20.31 2.63
N LEU A 313 27.32 -21.42 2.65
CA LEU A 313 26.79 -22.70 3.10
C LEU A 313 26.37 -22.65 4.58
N MET A 314 27.18 -22.00 5.43
CA MET A 314 26.85 -21.77 6.84
C MET A 314 25.56 -20.96 6.97
N ASP A 315 25.47 -19.84 6.26
CA ASP A 315 24.34 -18.92 6.35
C ASP A 315 23.04 -19.58 5.86
N TYR A 316 23.07 -20.24 4.70
CA TYR A 316 21.91 -20.98 4.17
C TYR A 316 21.44 -22.09 5.13
N GLN A 317 22.36 -22.84 5.72
CA GLN A 317 22.05 -23.92 6.66
C GLN A 317 21.46 -23.36 7.97
N ASN A 318 22.06 -22.30 8.52
CA ASN A 318 21.59 -21.66 9.74
C ASN A 318 20.21 -21.00 9.53
N ASN A 319 19.99 -20.35 8.38
CA ASN A 319 18.68 -19.84 7.98
C ASN A 319 17.64 -20.98 7.92
N LEU A 320 17.96 -22.12 7.29
CA LEU A 320 17.07 -23.29 7.25
C LEU A 320 16.66 -23.79 8.64
N ILE A 321 17.61 -23.85 9.58
CA ILE A 321 17.34 -24.28 10.96
C ILE A 321 16.42 -23.30 11.68
N GLY A 322 16.62 -21.99 11.50
CA GLY A 322 15.73 -20.96 12.03
C GLY A 322 14.28 -21.14 11.58
N ARG A 323 14.06 -21.38 10.28
CA ARG A 323 12.71 -21.68 9.74
C ARG A 323 12.13 -22.95 10.35
N ARG A 324 12.92 -24.01 10.45
CA ARG A 324 12.52 -25.28 11.09
C ARG A 324 12.05 -25.08 12.54
N TYR A 325 12.77 -24.29 13.33
CA TYR A 325 12.37 -23.99 14.71
C TYR A 325 11.02 -23.27 14.77
N ALA A 326 10.78 -22.33 13.86
CA ALA A 326 9.52 -21.60 13.80
C ALA A 326 8.33 -22.51 13.43
N VAL A 327 8.52 -23.41 12.46
CA VAL A 327 7.51 -24.41 12.05
C VAL A 327 7.21 -25.40 13.19
N GLN A 328 8.25 -25.83 13.93
CA GLN A 328 8.13 -26.67 15.12
C GLN A 328 7.53 -25.94 16.33
N LYS A 329 7.25 -24.63 16.21
CA LYS A 329 6.72 -23.78 17.29
C LYS A 329 7.60 -23.79 18.55
N VAL A 330 8.92 -23.85 18.37
CA VAL A 330 9.88 -23.66 19.46
C VAL A 330 9.62 -22.28 20.11
N PRO A 331 9.49 -22.17 21.44
CA PRO A 331 9.35 -20.87 22.11
C PRO A 331 10.54 -19.96 21.80
N ARG A 332 10.31 -18.64 21.68
CA ARG A 332 11.37 -17.70 21.25
C ARG A 332 12.56 -17.72 22.21
N GLU A 333 12.28 -17.77 23.50
CA GLU A 333 13.24 -17.82 24.61
C GLU A 333 14.13 -19.06 24.58
N GLU A 334 13.70 -20.15 23.93
CA GLU A 334 14.47 -21.40 23.80
C GLU A 334 15.34 -21.44 22.54
N VAL A 335 15.20 -20.49 21.61
CA VAL A 335 15.88 -20.53 20.30
C VAL A 335 17.40 -20.58 20.46
N LEU A 336 17.96 -19.76 21.36
CA LEU A 336 19.41 -19.74 21.62
C LEU A 336 19.90 -21.08 22.19
N GLU A 337 19.26 -21.59 23.25
CA GLU A 337 19.65 -22.86 23.87
C GLU A 337 19.57 -24.02 22.88
N ARG A 338 18.50 -24.04 22.06
CA ARG A 338 18.29 -25.07 21.04
C ARG A 338 19.33 -24.98 19.94
N MET A 339 19.64 -23.77 19.44
CA MET A 339 20.75 -23.55 18.51
C MET A 339 22.09 -24.05 19.07
N MET A 340 22.38 -23.81 20.35
CA MET A 340 23.63 -24.25 20.97
C MET A 340 23.77 -25.78 21.02
N ARG A 341 22.65 -26.53 21.07
CA ARG A 341 22.64 -28.00 21.12
C ARG A 341 22.42 -28.68 19.77
N ASP A 342 21.93 -27.97 18.77
CA ASP A 342 21.62 -28.53 17.46
C ASP A 342 22.90 -28.80 16.67
N SER A 343 23.16 -30.07 16.37
CA SER A 343 24.34 -30.51 15.62
C SER A 343 24.30 -30.09 14.14
N GLY A 344 23.13 -29.68 13.63
CA GLY A 344 22.97 -29.17 12.28
C GLY A 344 23.41 -27.72 12.10
N VAL A 345 23.56 -26.95 13.19
CA VAL A 345 24.01 -25.55 13.15
C VAL A 345 25.50 -25.50 12.86
N ILE A 346 25.89 -24.74 11.85
CA ILE A 346 27.29 -24.48 11.50
C ILE A 346 27.69 -23.20 12.25
N ARG A 347 28.58 -23.33 13.25
CA ARG A 347 28.96 -22.24 14.17
C ARG A 347 30.18 -21.45 13.70
N GLU A 348 31.00 -22.08 12.87
CA GLU A 348 32.18 -21.49 12.24
C GLU A 348 32.23 -21.98 10.80
N ALA A 349 32.45 -21.07 9.85
CA ALA A 349 32.70 -21.45 8.47
C ALA A 349 33.98 -22.29 8.40
N ALA A 350 33.97 -23.35 7.58
CA ALA A 350 35.15 -24.17 7.36
C ALA A 350 36.26 -23.26 6.79
N LYS A 351 37.34 -23.05 7.56
CA LYS A 351 38.49 -22.24 7.12
C LYS A 351 39.00 -22.79 5.80
N SER A 352 38.67 -22.10 4.70
CA SER A 352 39.20 -22.50 3.40
C SER A 352 40.71 -22.28 3.47
N LYS A 353 41.48 -23.37 3.32
CA LYS A 353 42.93 -23.29 3.13
C LYS A 353 43.23 -22.78 1.71
N ILE A 354 42.67 -21.65 1.32
CA ILE A 354 43.09 -20.99 0.08
C ILE A 354 44.43 -20.32 0.42
N PRO A 355 45.55 -20.78 -0.15
CA PRO A 355 46.82 -20.10 0.05
C PRO A 355 46.68 -18.68 -0.52
N LYS A 356 46.99 -17.67 0.31
CA LYS A 356 47.16 -16.30 -0.18
C LYS A 356 48.22 -16.35 -1.28
N LYS A 357 47.83 -16.03 -2.51
CA LYS A 357 48.76 -15.79 -3.62
C LYS A 357 49.37 -14.41 -3.49
#